data_AF-A0A158JPE0-F1
#
_entry.id   AF-A0A158JPE0-F1
#
_cell.length_a   1.000
_cell.length_b   1.000
_cell.length_c   1.000
_cell.angle_alpha   90.00
_cell.angle_beta   90.00
_cell.angle_gamma   90.00
#
_symmetry.space_group_name_H-M   'P 1'
#
loop_
_entity.id
_entity.type
_entity.pdbx_description
1 polymer ?
#
loop_
_entity_poly.entity_id
_entity_poly.type
_entity_poly.pdbx_seq_one_letter_code
_entity_poly.pdbx_strand_id
1 'polypeptide(L)'
;MIVDTTVQQKAIAYPTDSRLLEIARGKLARLAQRAGLALKQTYEREGKQLRRRAGGYAHAKQFKRLRRVLKRQRTILGRLLRNIERKLPNASTERQASLSIWLERAWRICRQRAKDKHKLYALHAPEVECISKGKARQPYEFGVKVSLAITEKQGLIVGARSFVGNPYDGHTLSGQLEQTSIQLQDLPGVSKPKTVLADLGYRGVDADLAPVQLIHRGKHKSLSSTQRRWLKRRQAIEPIIGHVKQDHGMQRCWLKGQTGDALHAVLCAVGYNLRWLLRAIVRLGLAPVFFVLEWLRSLHNASRGTLLAPPTTA
;
A
#
# COMPACT_ATOMS: atom_id res chain seq x y z
N MET A 1 -15.27 -4.08 -14.86
CA MET A 1 -13.92 -4.27 -14.26
C MET A 1 -14.05 -5.06 -12.98
N ILE A 2 -12.95 -5.62 -12.49
CA ILE A 2 -12.88 -6.36 -11.23
C ILE A 2 -12.11 -5.51 -10.23
N VAL A 3 -12.60 -5.40 -8.99
CA VAL A 3 -11.94 -4.66 -7.92
C VAL A 3 -11.77 -5.54 -6.69
N ASP A 4 -10.58 -5.50 -6.10
CA ASP A 4 -10.30 -6.12 -4.83
C ASP A 4 -9.25 -5.33 -4.05
N THR A 5 -9.24 -5.51 -2.72
CA THR A 5 -8.31 -4.83 -1.82
C THR A 5 -7.30 -5.80 -1.25
N THR A 6 -6.04 -5.39 -1.31
CA THR A 6 -4.91 -6.08 -0.72
C THR A 6 -4.20 -5.19 0.29
N VAL A 7 -3.20 -5.74 0.97
CA VAL A 7 -2.33 -4.97 1.88
C VAL A 7 -0.96 -4.79 1.25
N GLN A 8 -0.52 -3.55 1.10
CA GLN A 8 0.88 -3.22 0.80
C GLN A 8 1.62 -3.10 2.12
N GLN A 9 2.45 -4.09 2.46
CA GLN A 9 3.16 -4.05 3.73
C GLN A 9 4.20 -2.93 3.71
N LYS A 10 4.37 -2.23 4.82
CA LYS A 10 5.44 -1.24 4.95
C LYS A 10 6.75 -1.95 5.27
N ALA A 11 7.88 -1.36 4.85
CA ALA A 11 9.22 -1.78 5.24
C ALA A 11 9.51 -1.53 6.72
N ILE A 12 8.77 -2.21 7.59
CA ILE A 12 8.92 -2.18 9.03
C ILE A 12 9.28 -3.57 9.55
N ALA A 13 10.00 -3.62 10.66
CA ALA A 13 10.15 -4.85 11.40
C ALA A 13 8.83 -5.21 12.08
N TYR A 14 8.60 -6.51 12.31
CA TYR A 14 7.39 -6.98 12.99
C TYR A 14 7.18 -6.24 14.33
N PRO A 15 6.01 -5.62 14.55
CA PRO A 15 5.82 -4.63 15.61
C PRO A 15 5.49 -5.28 16.96
N THR A 16 6.52 -5.64 17.73
CA THR A 16 6.36 -6.07 19.12
C THR A 16 6.48 -4.89 20.08
N ASP A 17 5.65 -4.87 21.14
CA ASP A 17 5.67 -3.84 22.19
C ASP A 17 7.09 -3.60 22.73
N SER A 18 7.82 -4.67 23.06
CA SER A 18 9.17 -4.56 23.61
C SER A 18 10.16 -3.92 22.64
N ARG A 19 10.07 -4.28 21.35
CA ARG A 19 10.93 -3.70 20.31
C ARG A 19 10.60 -2.23 20.08
N LEU A 20 9.31 -1.88 20.03
CA LEU A 20 8.88 -0.50 19.82
C LEU A 20 9.32 0.42 20.96
N LEU A 21 9.17 -0.02 22.21
CA LEU A 21 9.63 0.72 23.39
C LEU A 21 11.14 0.97 23.35
N GLU A 22 11.92 -0.03 22.96
CA GLU A 22 13.38 0.09 22.87
C GLU A 22 13.83 0.97 21.69
N ILE A 23 13.16 0.86 20.53
CA ILE A 23 13.42 1.75 19.38
C ILE A 23 13.10 3.20 19.75
N ALA A 24 11.99 3.45 20.44
CA ALA A 24 11.62 4.78 20.93
C ALA A 24 12.68 5.35 21.89
N ARG A 25 13.09 4.57 22.90
CA ARG A 25 14.16 4.97 23.84
C ARG A 25 15.45 5.33 23.10
N GLY A 26 15.92 4.44 22.22
CA GLY A 26 17.17 4.63 21.49
C GLY A 26 17.11 5.77 20.47
N LYS A 27 15.95 6.05 19.86
CA LYS A 27 15.77 7.19 18.96
C LYS A 27 15.77 8.50 19.74
N LEU A 28 15.03 8.59 20.83
CA LEU A 28 14.97 9.79 21.67
C LEU A 28 16.32 10.14 22.29
N ALA A 29 17.06 9.15 22.80
CA ALA A 29 18.40 9.39 23.35
C ALA A 29 19.35 10.00 22.29
N ARG A 30 19.32 9.48 21.06
CA ARG A 30 20.11 10.01 19.95
C ARG A 30 19.69 11.42 19.53
N LEU A 31 18.38 11.69 19.48
CA LEU A 31 17.88 13.02 19.13
C LEU A 31 18.20 14.06 20.21
N ALA A 32 18.05 13.70 21.49
CA ALA A 32 18.42 14.55 22.61
C ALA A 32 19.92 14.91 22.57
N GLN A 33 20.79 13.92 22.35
CA GLN A 33 22.23 14.16 22.20
C GLN A 33 22.54 15.10 21.04
N ARG A 34 21.94 14.89 19.87
CA ARG A 34 22.10 15.79 18.70
C ARG A 34 21.58 17.20 18.97
N ALA A 35 20.60 17.34 19.85
CA ALA A 35 20.07 18.63 20.23
C ALA A 35 20.91 19.33 21.32
N GLY A 36 21.99 18.71 21.81
CA GLY A 36 22.81 19.24 22.91
C GLY A 36 22.21 19.03 24.29
N LEU A 37 21.16 18.20 24.42
CA LEU A 37 20.50 17.95 25.70
C LEU A 37 21.24 16.85 26.46
N ALA A 38 21.96 17.23 27.51
CA ALA A 38 22.62 16.28 28.40
C ALA A 38 21.60 15.40 29.15
N LEU A 39 21.62 14.09 28.93
CA LEU A 39 20.72 13.16 29.62
C LEU A 39 21.41 12.54 30.84
N LYS A 40 20.77 12.59 32.02
CA LYS A 40 21.28 11.95 33.23
C LYS A 40 21.52 10.44 33.05
N GLN A 41 20.63 9.79 32.30
CA GLN A 41 20.72 8.36 32.02
C GLN A 41 19.99 8.02 30.72
N THR A 42 20.65 7.28 29.83
CA THR A 42 20.06 6.83 28.55
C THR A 42 19.39 5.46 28.66
N TYR A 43 19.70 4.71 29.73
CA TYR A 43 19.25 3.34 29.98
C TYR A 43 19.62 2.34 28.87
N GLU A 44 20.71 2.56 28.15
CA GLU A 44 21.06 1.73 26.99
C GLU A 44 21.35 0.27 27.36
N ARG A 45 22.23 0.04 28.35
CA ARG A 45 22.57 -1.31 28.82
C ARG A 45 21.33 -2.05 29.35
N GLU A 46 20.54 -1.37 30.17
CA GLU A 46 19.30 -1.93 30.74
C GLU A 46 18.27 -2.23 29.63
N GLY A 47 18.09 -1.32 28.66
CA GLY A 47 17.16 -1.49 27.54
C GLY A 47 17.51 -2.71 26.67
N LYS A 48 18.79 -2.91 26.36
CA LYS A 48 19.29 -4.11 25.64
C LYS A 48 18.97 -5.39 26.41
N GLN A 49 19.22 -5.42 27.73
CA GLN A 49 18.93 -6.58 28.56
C GLN A 49 17.42 -6.87 28.65
N LEU A 50 16.59 -5.84 28.84
CA LEU A 50 15.13 -5.97 28.89
C LEU A 50 14.57 -6.49 27.57
N ARG A 51 15.06 -6.01 26.42
CA ARG A 51 14.65 -6.50 25.10
C ARG A 51 14.99 -7.98 24.91
N ARG A 52 16.19 -8.42 25.32
CA ARG A 52 16.59 -9.84 25.28
C ARG A 52 15.66 -10.70 26.16
N ARG A 53 15.43 -10.28 27.41
CA ARG A 53 14.52 -10.97 28.35
C ARG A 53 13.10 -11.06 27.80
N ALA A 54 12.58 -9.98 27.21
CA ALA A 54 11.25 -9.97 26.60
C ALA A 54 11.12 -11.01 25.49
N GLY A 55 12.12 -11.12 24.60
CA GLY A 55 12.14 -12.14 23.56
C GLY A 55 12.13 -13.56 24.12
N GLY A 56 13.00 -13.84 25.11
CA GLY A 56 13.05 -15.14 25.77
C GLY A 56 11.73 -15.52 26.48
N TYR A 57 11.12 -14.58 27.21
CA TYR A 57 9.84 -14.83 27.87
C TYR A 57 8.68 -15.00 26.89
N ALA A 58 8.69 -14.29 25.76
CA ALA A 58 7.68 -14.47 24.71
C ALA A 58 7.80 -15.86 24.08
N HIS A 59 9.03 -16.29 23.75
CA HIS A 59 9.30 -17.62 23.20
C HIS A 59 8.88 -18.73 24.17
N ALA A 60 9.23 -18.61 25.44
CA ALA A 60 8.85 -19.55 26.50
C ALA A 60 7.39 -19.41 26.98
N LYS A 61 6.56 -18.58 26.34
CA LYS A 61 5.15 -18.30 26.72
C LYS A 61 4.96 -17.82 28.18
N GLN A 62 5.99 -17.23 28.79
CA GLN A 62 6.00 -16.73 30.18
C GLN A 62 5.40 -15.31 30.28
N PHE A 63 4.11 -15.15 29.92
CA PHE A 63 3.48 -13.83 29.77
C PHE A 63 3.43 -12.98 31.05
N LYS A 64 3.36 -13.61 32.24
CA LYS A 64 3.45 -12.88 33.52
C LYS A 64 4.79 -12.14 33.65
N ARG A 65 5.91 -12.80 33.31
CA ARG A 65 7.26 -12.22 33.34
C ARG A 65 7.46 -11.19 32.23
N LEU A 66 6.96 -11.48 31.02
CA LEU A 66 6.96 -10.52 29.92
C LEU A 66 6.27 -9.20 30.30
N ARG A 67 5.08 -9.25 30.93
CA ARG A 67 4.36 -8.05 31.37
C ARG A 67 5.18 -7.18 32.33
N ARG A 68 5.96 -7.79 33.24
CA ARG A 68 6.86 -7.06 34.15
C ARG A 68 7.99 -6.35 33.40
N VAL A 69 8.60 -7.03 32.41
CA VAL A 69 9.63 -6.43 31.54
C VAL A 69 9.06 -5.25 30.76
N LEU A 70 7.89 -5.41 30.14
CA LEU A 70 7.23 -4.34 29.40
C LEU A 70 6.84 -3.16 30.31
N LYS A 71 6.44 -3.41 31.57
CA LYS A 71 6.18 -2.36 32.56
C LYS A 71 7.47 -1.57 32.84
N ARG A 72 8.59 -2.25 33.05
CA ARG A 72 9.90 -1.60 33.25
C ARG A 72 10.34 -0.78 32.05
N GLN A 73 10.23 -1.31 30.83
CA GLN A 73 10.54 -0.57 29.59
C GLN A 73 9.69 0.70 29.45
N ARG A 74 8.39 0.64 29.76
CA ARG A 74 7.51 1.82 29.79
C ARG A 74 7.95 2.85 30.83
N THR A 75 8.32 2.40 32.04
CA THR A 75 8.85 3.31 33.08
C THR A 75 10.14 4.01 32.63
N ILE A 76 11.07 3.29 32.00
CA ILE A 76 12.32 3.85 31.47
C ILE A 76 12.01 4.89 30.39
N LEU A 77 11.19 4.54 29.40
CA LEU A 77 10.82 5.45 28.32
C LEU A 77 10.12 6.70 28.86
N GLY A 78 9.18 6.54 29.80
CA GLY A 78 8.47 7.67 30.44
C GLY A 78 9.36 8.55 31.31
N ARG A 79 10.46 8.03 31.88
CA ARG A 79 11.47 8.85 32.56
C ARG A 79 12.29 9.66 31.56
N LEU A 80 12.69 9.03 30.46
CA LEU A 80 13.46 9.68 29.40
C LEU A 80 12.65 10.82 28.74
N LEU A 81 11.39 10.54 28.40
CA LEU A 81 10.45 11.53 27.84
C LEU A 81 10.36 12.78 28.71
N ARG A 82 10.01 12.62 29.99
CA ARG A 82 9.90 13.73 30.94
C ARG A 82 11.20 14.51 31.13
N ASN A 83 12.35 13.83 31.07
CA ASN A 83 13.65 14.50 31.16
C ASN A 83 13.91 15.37 29.93
N ILE A 84 13.64 14.84 28.73
CA ILE A 84 13.79 15.61 27.48
C ILE A 84 12.82 16.79 27.46
N GLU A 85 11.55 16.59 27.82
CA GLU A 85 10.54 17.66 27.85
C GLU A 85 10.94 18.81 28.78
N ARG A 86 11.48 18.52 29.98
CA ARG A 86 11.96 19.57 30.90
C ARG A 86 13.14 20.38 30.35
N LYS A 87 13.93 19.79 29.46
CA LYS A 87 15.12 20.43 28.88
C LYS A 87 14.85 20.99 27.48
N LEU A 88 13.68 20.71 26.92
CA LEU A 88 13.27 21.13 25.58
C LEU A 88 13.31 22.67 25.40
N PRO A 89 12.89 23.49 26.40
CA PRO A 89 12.97 24.95 26.28
C PRO A 89 14.39 25.48 26.07
N ASN A 90 15.42 24.73 26.49
CA ASN A 90 16.82 25.14 26.34
C ASN A 90 17.40 24.84 24.94
N ALA A 91 16.64 24.17 24.07
CA ALA A 91 17.04 23.90 22.69
C ALA A 91 16.56 25.02 21.75
N SER A 92 17.22 25.21 20.61
CA SER A 92 16.77 26.10 19.54
C SER A 92 15.39 25.70 18.99
N THR A 93 14.59 26.68 18.55
CA THR A 93 13.22 26.49 18.03
C THR A 93 13.08 25.38 16.99
N GLU A 94 14.02 25.29 16.03
CA GLU A 94 14.03 24.23 15.01
C GLU A 94 14.17 22.82 15.60
N ARG A 95 15.04 22.67 16.60
CA ARG A 95 15.28 21.40 17.30
C ARG A 95 14.09 21.04 18.17
N GLN A 96 13.42 22.03 18.77
CA GLN A 96 12.18 21.83 19.51
C GLN A 96 11.08 21.27 18.60
N ALA A 97 10.86 21.89 17.43
CA ALA A 97 9.89 21.43 16.44
C ALA A 97 10.19 20.02 15.91
N SER A 98 11.47 19.69 15.68
CA SER A 98 11.85 18.33 15.28
C SER A 98 11.61 17.31 16.40
N LEU A 99 11.98 17.63 17.64
CA LEU A 99 11.84 16.75 18.80
C LEU A 99 10.38 16.51 19.19
N SER A 100 9.52 17.53 19.10
CA SER A 100 8.11 17.46 19.51
C SER A 100 7.36 16.32 18.79
N ILE A 101 7.57 16.18 17.48
CA ILE A 101 6.97 15.10 16.66
C ILE A 101 7.38 13.72 17.20
N TRP A 102 8.65 13.55 17.58
CA TRP A 102 9.13 12.26 18.12
C TRP A 102 8.67 12.02 19.56
N LEU A 103 8.57 13.07 20.37
CA LEU A 103 8.06 13.00 21.74
C LEU A 103 6.59 12.57 21.74
N GLU A 104 5.76 13.16 20.87
CA GLU A 104 4.35 12.79 20.71
C GLU A 104 4.19 11.30 20.35
N ARG A 105 4.92 10.85 19.33
CA ARG A 105 4.90 9.45 18.89
C ARG A 105 5.39 8.49 19.98
N ALA A 106 6.43 8.89 20.71
CA ALA A 106 6.98 8.06 21.78
C ALA A 106 6.06 8.02 23.02
N TRP A 107 5.35 9.10 23.34
CA TRP A 107 4.29 9.08 24.34
C TRP A 107 3.16 8.15 23.96
N ARG A 108 2.71 8.18 22.69
CA ARG A 108 1.72 7.24 22.16
C ARG A 108 2.18 5.78 22.34
N ILE A 109 3.42 5.45 21.96
CA ILE A 109 3.99 4.11 22.19
C ILE A 109 4.08 3.76 23.67
N CYS A 110 4.42 4.71 24.54
CA CYS A 110 4.53 4.48 25.97
C CYS A 110 3.17 4.16 26.61
N ARG A 111 2.11 4.86 26.18
CA ARG A 111 0.76 4.78 26.75
C ARG A 111 -0.07 3.65 26.14
N GLN A 112 0.14 3.33 24.86
CA GLN A 112 -0.69 2.37 24.14
C GLN A 112 -0.67 0.96 24.78
N ARG A 113 -1.84 0.32 24.77
CA ARG A 113 -2.12 -1.02 25.26
C ARG A 113 -2.51 -1.96 24.13
N ALA A 114 -2.77 -3.22 24.46
CA ALA A 114 -3.06 -4.26 23.48
C ALA A 114 -4.34 -3.96 22.66
N LYS A 115 -5.41 -3.49 23.33
CA LYS A 115 -6.75 -3.31 22.77
C LYS A 115 -7.06 -1.89 22.29
N ASP A 116 -6.10 -0.99 22.35
CA ASP A 116 -6.32 0.40 21.96
C ASP A 116 -6.60 0.50 20.46
N LYS A 117 -7.47 1.44 20.07
CA LYS A 117 -7.67 1.82 18.68
C LYS A 117 -6.53 2.73 18.23
N HIS A 118 -6.27 2.78 16.92
CA HIS A 118 -5.22 3.63 16.33
C HIS A 118 -3.87 3.47 17.05
N LYS A 119 -3.32 2.26 17.10
CA LYS A 119 -1.99 2.01 17.66
C LYS A 119 -0.88 2.41 16.68
N LEU A 120 0.24 2.84 17.24
CA LEU A 120 1.45 3.09 16.47
C LEU A 120 2.26 1.78 16.35
N TYR A 121 2.35 1.25 15.14
CA TYR A 121 3.07 0.00 14.85
C TYR A 121 4.53 0.24 14.43
N ALA A 122 4.89 1.44 13.99
CA ALA A 122 6.28 1.81 13.70
C ALA A 122 6.53 3.27 14.03
N LEU A 123 7.60 3.55 14.80
CA LEU A 123 7.92 4.92 15.22
C LEU A 123 8.16 5.88 14.04
N HIS A 124 8.73 5.37 12.94
CA HIS A 124 9.09 6.17 11.77
C HIS A 124 7.99 6.25 10.71
N ALA A 125 6.96 5.39 10.78
CA ALA A 125 5.89 5.28 9.80
C ALA A 125 4.52 5.23 10.54
N PRO A 126 4.00 6.39 10.99
CA PRO A 126 2.74 6.46 11.74
C PRO A 126 1.50 6.09 10.92
N GLU A 127 1.59 6.10 9.60
CA GLU A 127 0.56 5.70 8.66
C GLU A 127 0.33 4.18 8.60
N VAL A 128 1.21 3.37 9.20
CA VAL A 128 1.13 1.91 9.15
C VAL A 128 0.02 1.39 10.04
N GLU A 129 -0.79 0.50 9.48
CA GLU A 129 -1.94 -0.11 10.13
C GLU A 129 -1.79 -1.62 10.27
N CYS A 130 -2.53 -2.21 11.21
CA CYS A 130 -2.66 -3.65 11.34
C CYS A 130 -3.96 -4.08 10.65
N ILE A 131 -3.81 -4.86 9.58
CA ILE A 131 -4.92 -5.29 8.73
C ILE A 131 -5.03 -6.81 8.82
N SER A 132 -6.21 -7.30 9.19
CA SER A 132 -6.56 -8.72 9.14
C SER A 132 -7.32 -9.02 7.85
N LYS A 133 -6.78 -9.92 7.03
CA LYS A 133 -7.41 -10.39 5.78
C LYS A 133 -7.71 -11.90 5.83
N GLY A 134 -7.84 -12.48 7.03
CA GLY A 134 -8.27 -13.88 7.21
C GLY A 134 -7.30 -14.95 6.69
N LYS A 135 -6.03 -14.60 6.46
CA LYS A 135 -5.02 -15.55 5.97
C LYS A 135 -4.61 -16.52 7.08
N ALA A 136 -4.63 -17.82 6.79
CA ALA A 136 -4.36 -18.87 7.77
C ALA A 136 -2.96 -18.79 8.43
N ARG A 137 -1.90 -18.53 7.64
CA ARG A 137 -0.51 -18.50 8.14
C ARG A 137 -0.07 -17.14 8.68
N GLN A 138 -0.63 -16.06 8.16
CA GLN A 138 -0.28 -14.69 8.54
C GLN A 138 -1.56 -13.89 8.79
N PRO A 139 -2.13 -13.97 10.00
CA PRO A 139 -3.43 -13.36 10.29
C PRO A 139 -3.40 -11.83 10.23
N TYR A 140 -2.23 -11.22 10.44
CA TYR A 140 -2.05 -9.77 10.43
C TYR A 140 -0.94 -9.35 9.47
N GLU A 141 -1.25 -8.35 8.67
CA GLU A 141 -0.31 -7.64 7.80
C GLU A 141 -0.18 -6.20 8.29
N PHE A 142 1.04 -5.64 8.23
CA PHE A 142 1.32 -4.29 8.69
C PHE A 142 1.68 -3.38 7.53
N GLY A 143 0.79 -2.47 7.18
CA GLY A 143 0.97 -1.61 6.03
C GLY A 143 -0.25 -0.74 5.76
N VAL A 144 -0.50 -0.47 4.49
CA VAL A 144 -1.62 0.34 4.03
C VAL A 144 -2.52 -0.53 3.13
N LYS A 145 -3.83 -0.30 3.20
CA LYS A 145 -4.78 -0.98 2.32
C LYS A 145 -4.65 -0.41 0.91
N VAL A 146 -4.58 -1.27 -0.09
CA VAL A 146 -4.50 -0.87 -1.51
C VAL A 146 -5.63 -1.55 -2.26
N SER A 147 -6.44 -0.77 -2.98
CA SER A 147 -7.42 -1.28 -3.93
C SER A 147 -6.78 -1.37 -5.30
N LEU A 148 -6.99 -2.49 -6.00
CA LEU A 148 -6.58 -2.68 -7.38
C LEU A 148 -7.83 -2.89 -8.24
N ALA A 149 -7.86 -2.19 -9.37
CA ALA A 149 -8.89 -2.35 -10.39
C ALA A 149 -8.29 -2.94 -11.66
N ILE A 150 -8.86 -4.04 -12.15
CA ILE A 150 -8.42 -4.72 -13.37
C ILE A 150 -9.53 -4.82 -14.41
N THR A 151 -9.17 -4.86 -15.68
CA THR A 151 -10.09 -5.22 -16.76
C THR A 151 -10.55 -6.67 -16.61
N GLU A 152 -11.85 -6.92 -16.85
CA GLU A 152 -12.44 -8.26 -16.66
C GLU A 152 -11.91 -9.28 -17.69
N LYS A 153 -11.64 -8.84 -18.93
CA LYS A 153 -11.25 -9.72 -20.03
C LYS A 153 -9.76 -10.05 -20.03
N GLN A 154 -8.91 -9.03 -19.85
CA GLN A 154 -7.47 -9.12 -20.13
C GLN A 154 -6.59 -9.06 -18.89
N GLY A 155 -7.14 -8.69 -17.72
CA GLY A 155 -6.37 -8.58 -16.48
C GLY A 155 -5.43 -7.37 -16.43
N LEU A 156 -5.52 -6.43 -17.38
CA LEU A 156 -4.78 -5.16 -17.31
C LEU A 156 -5.21 -4.37 -16.07
N ILE A 157 -4.26 -3.89 -15.28
CA ILE A 157 -4.55 -3.04 -14.12
C ILE A 157 -4.84 -1.63 -14.63
N VAL A 158 -6.01 -1.10 -14.32
CA VAL A 158 -6.49 0.23 -14.74
C VAL A 158 -6.61 1.21 -13.57
N GLY A 159 -6.31 0.74 -12.36
CA GLY A 159 -6.29 1.59 -11.17
C GLY A 159 -5.62 0.92 -9.99
N ALA A 160 -4.93 1.72 -9.19
CA ALA A 160 -4.22 1.29 -7.99
C ALA A 160 -4.20 2.42 -6.96
N ARG A 161 -5.01 2.30 -5.90
CA ARG A 161 -5.17 3.35 -4.89
C ARG A 161 -4.88 2.84 -3.49
N SER A 162 -4.02 3.55 -2.76
CA SER A 162 -3.83 3.32 -1.32
C SER A 162 -4.86 4.07 -0.48
N PHE A 163 -5.31 3.46 0.61
CA PHE A 163 -6.28 4.02 1.56
C PHE A 163 -5.71 4.00 2.98
N VAL A 164 -5.71 5.18 3.59
CA VAL A 164 -5.32 5.39 4.99
C VAL A 164 -6.57 5.26 5.88
N GLY A 165 -6.38 4.83 7.12
CA GLY A 165 -7.44 4.67 8.13
C GLY A 165 -7.99 3.25 8.27
N ASN A 166 -7.45 2.26 7.56
CA ASN A 166 -7.98 0.90 7.40
C ASN A 166 -9.51 0.90 7.17
N PRO A 167 -10.00 1.62 6.13
CA PRO A 167 -11.43 1.72 5.89
C PRO A 167 -12.02 0.35 5.57
N TYR A 168 -13.32 0.18 5.80
CA TYR A 168 -14.05 -0.99 5.33
C TYR A 168 -13.90 -1.13 3.80
N ASP A 169 -13.81 -2.37 3.30
CA ASP A 169 -13.49 -2.63 1.89
C ASP A 169 -14.51 -1.96 0.94
N GLY A 170 -15.81 -1.98 1.27
CA GLY A 170 -16.85 -1.26 0.53
C GLY A 170 -16.58 0.25 0.36
N HIS A 171 -16.07 0.93 1.41
CA HIS A 171 -15.80 2.37 1.38
C HIS A 171 -14.57 2.73 0.53
N THR A 172 -13.78 1.75 0.08
CA THR A 172 -12.66 2.00 -0.84
C THR A 172 -13.11 2.13 -2.30
N LEU A 173 -14.32 1.68 -2.61
CA LEU A 173 -14.71 1.49 -4.00
C LEU A 173 -14.94 2.81 -4.75
N SER A 174 -15.59 3.79 -4.11
CA SER A 174 -15.82 5.12 -4.70
C SER A 174 -14.50 5.82 -5.06
N GLY A 175 -13.54 5.87 -4.12
CA GLY A 175 -12.22 6.45 -4.38
C GLY A 175 -11.42 5.68 -5.44
N GLN A 176 -11.60 4.37 -5.55
CA GLN A 176 -10.99 3.57 -6.62
C GLN A 176 -11.62 3.89 -7.98
N LEU A 177 -12.94 4.04 -8.05
CA LEU A 177 -13.67 4.43 -9.27
C LEU A 177 -13.27 5.82 -9.76
N GLU A 178 -13.16 6.77 -8.83
CA GLU A 178 -12.71 8.13 -9.12
C GLU A 178 -11.31 8.11 -9.75
N GLN A 179 -10.34 7.45 -9.09
CA GLN A 179 -8.98 7.35 -9.62
C GLN A 179 -8.95 6.67 -11.00
N THR A 180 -9.68 5.58 -11.16
CA THR A 180 -9.74 4.85 -12.44
C THR A 180 -10.37 5.73 -13.53
N SER A 181 -11.39 6.53 -13.19
CA SER A 181 -12.02 7.45 -14.13
C SER A 181 -11.06 8.55 -14.57
N ILE A 182 -10.28 9.12 -13.65
CA ILE A 182 -9.25 10.12 -13.95
C ILE A 182 -8.16 9.51 -14.85
N GLN A 183 -7.69 8.30 -14.56
CA GLN A 183 -6.64 7.64 -15.35
C GLN A 183 -7.08 7.28 -16.77
N LEU A 184 -8.39 7.12 -17.01
CA LEU A 184 -8.94 6.76 -18.31
C LEU A 184 -9.54 7.95 -19.07
N GLN A 185 -9.56 9.17 -18.48
CA GLN A 185 -10.29 10.32 -19.02
C GLN A 185 -9.78 10.77 -20.40
N ASP A 186 -8.47 10.64 -20.65
CA ASP A 186 -7.79 11.12 -21.85
C ASP A 186 -7.67 10.03 -22.94
N LEU A 187 -8.23 8.84 -22.71
CA LEU A 187 -8.18 7.73 -23.67
C LEU A 187 -9.37 7.78 -24.63
N PRO A 188 -9.14 8.06 -25.94
CA PRO A 188 -10.23 8.13 -26.91
C PRO A 188 -10.95 6.79 -27.03
N GLY A 189 -12.29 6.82 -26.98
CA GLY A 189 -13.14 5.64 -27.11
C GLY A 189 -13.30 4.78 -25.85
N VAL A 190 -12.67 5.12 -24.73
CA VAL A 190 -12.83 4.38 -23.46
C VAL A 190 -14.01 4.93 -22.68
N SER A 191 -15.13 4.19 -22.66
CA SER A 191 -16.28 4.54 -21.83
C SER A 191 -15.97 4.34 -20.34
N LYS A 192 -16.50 5.22 -19.47
CA LYS A 192 -16.44 5.07 -18.01
C LYS A 192 -16.90 3.66 -17.58
N PRO A 193 -16.33 3.09 -16.50
CA PRO A 193 -16.68 1.74 -16.07
C PRO A 193 -18.17 1.61 -15.73
N LYS A 194 -18.91 0.81 -16.49
CA LYS A 194 -20.36 0.60 -16.26
C LYS A 194 -20.66 -0.42 -15.16
N THR A 195 -19.73 -1.37 -14.95
CA THR A 195 -19.95 -2.51 -14.06
C THR A 195 -18.68 -2.83 -13.27
N VAL A 196 -18.85 -3.06 -11.96
CA VAL A 196 -17.81 -3.51 -11.03
C VAL A 196 -18.15 -4.90 -10.52
N LEU A 197 -17.19 -5.80 -10.60
CA LEU A 197 -17.22 -7.14 -10.01
C LEU A 197 -16.36 -7.09 -8.74
N ALA A 198 -16.96 -7.36 -7.58
CA ALA A 198 -16.25 -7.33 -6.32
C ALA A 198 -16.71 -8.44 -5.36
N ASP A 199 -15.98 -8.61 -4.27
CA ASP A 199 -16.30 -9.58 -3.23
C ASP A 199 -17.51 -9.17 -2.38
N LEU A 200 -17.97 -10.10 -1.53
CA LEU A 200 -19.10 -9.86 -0.64
C LEU A 200 -18.85 -8.70 0.35
N GLY A 201 -17.59 -8.41 0.67
CA GLY A 201 -17.18 -7.30 1.53
C GLY A 201 -17.43 -5.90 0.96
N TYR A 202 -17.95 -5.80 -0.26
CA TYR A 202 -18.36 -4.53 -0.87
C TYR A 202 -19.88 -4.32 -0.85
N ARG A 203 -20.63 -5.13 -0.10
CA ARG A 203 -22.09 -4.99 0.00
C ARG A 203 -22.47 -3.64 0.62
N GLY A 204 -23.54 -3.02 0.11
CA GLY A 204 -24.22 -1.90 0.77
C GLY A 204 -23.77 -0.51 0.33
N VAL A 205 -22.87 -0.41 -0.66
CA VAL A 205 -22.40 0.86 -1.23
C VAL A 205 -23.02 1.17 -2.59
N ASP A 206 -24.10 0.46 -2.96
CA ASP A 206 -24.73 0.58 -4.27
C ASP A 206 -25.20 2.01 -4.62
N ALA A 207 -25.72 2.74 -3.63
CA ALA A 207 -26.18 4.11 -3.81
C ALA A 207 -25.02 5.07 -4.13
N ASP A 208 -23.89 4.90 -3.44
CA ASP A 208 -22.70 5.75 -3.59
C ASP A 208 -21.96 5.53 -4.92
N LEU A 209 -22.27 4.43 -5.61
CA LEU A 209 -21.61 4.04 -6.86
C LEU A 209 -22.44 4.39 -8.10
N ALA A 210 -23.69 4.82 -7.94
CA ALA A 210 -24.55 5.16 -9.07
C ALA A 210 -23.87 6.19 -9.99
N PRO A 211 -23.82 5.96 -11.33
CA PRO A 211 -24.57 4.96 -12.11
C PRO A 211 -23.87 3.60 -12.31
N VAL A 212 -22.74 3.33 -11.66
CA VAL A 212 -21.95 2.09 -11.84
C VAL A 212 -22.63 0.91 -11.15
N GLN A 213 -22.88 -0.16 -11.89
CA GLN A 213 -23.51 -1.36 -11.35
C GLN A 213 -22.51 -2.23 -10.57
N LEU A 214 -22.74 -2.41 -9.27
CA LEU A 214 -21.98 -3.35 -8.44
C LEU A 214 -22.58 -4.77 -8.49
N ILE A 215 -21.74 -5.74 -8.86
CA ILE A 215 -22.06 -7.17 -8.89
C ILE A 215 -21.17 -7.91 -7.89
N HIS A 216 -21.79 -8.62 -6.96
CA HIS A 216 -21.13 -9.45 -5.96
C HIS A 216 -21.99 -10.69 -5.63
N ARG A 217 -21.43 -11.65 -4.90
CA ARG A 217 -22.09 -12.94 -4.57
C ARG A 217 -23.43 -12.80 -3.84
N GLY A 218 -23.64 -11.71 -3.11
CA GLY A 218 -24.90 -11.46 -2.38
C GLY A 218 -26.11 -11.25 -3.29
N LYS A 219 -25.89 -10.88 -4.57
CA LYS A 219 -26.96 -10.67 -5.56
C LYS A 219 -27.25 -11.90 -6.41
N HIS A 220 -26.65 -13.07 -6.12
CA HIS A 220 -26.66 -14.22 -7.02
C HIS A 220 -28.05 -14.61 -7.60
N LYS A 221 -29.11 -14.48 -6.80
CA LYS A 221 -30.49 -14.78 -7.22
C LYS A 221 -31.01 -13.82 -8.30
N SER A 222 -30.65 -12.54 -8.26
CA SER A 222 -31.09 -11.51 -9.23
C SER A 222 -30.15 -11.35 -10.42
N LEU A 223 -29.02 -12.06 -10.45
CA LEU A 223 -28.06 -11.98 -11.56
C LEU A 223 -28.49 -12.85 -12.76
N SER A 224 -28.30 -12.32 -13.96
CA SER A 224 -28.43 -13.06 -15.22
C SER A 224 -27.32 -14.13 -15.36
N SER A 225 -27.51 -15.08 -16.27
CA SER A 225 -26.51 -16.13 -16.57
C SER A 225 -25.15 -15.52 -16.97
N THR A 226 -25.16 -14.45 -17.76
CA THR A 226 -23.95 -13.69 -18.15
C THR A 226 -23.27 -13.05 -16.95
N GLN A 227 -24.02 -12.38 -16.08
CA GLN A 227 -23.47 -11.74 -14.88
C GLN A 227 -22.89 -12.77 -13.90
N ARG A 228 -23.50 -13.95 -13.78
CA ARG A 228 -22.95 -15.06 -12.99
C ARG A 228 -21.62 -15.54 -13.57
N ARG A 229 -21.46 -15.59 -14.90
CA ARG A 229 -20.19 -15.94 -15.56
C ARG A 229 -19.10 -14.89 -15.29
N TRP A 230 -19.43 -13.61 -15.37
CA TRP A 230 -18.52 -12.53 -14.99
C TRP A 230 -18.10 -12.61 -13.51
N LEU A 231 -19.04 -12.91 -12.61
CA LEU A 231 -18.74 -13.07 -11.20
C LEU A 231 -17.80 -14.26 -10.92
N LYS A 232 -17.86 -15.35 -11.71
CA LYS A 232 -16.87 -16.43 -11.63
C LYS A 232 -15.46 -15.93 -12.01
N ARG A 233 -15.35 -15.05 -13.01
CA ARG A 233 -14.07 -14.45 -13.45
C ARG A 233 -13.48 -13.44 -12.49
N ARG A 234 -14.24 -12.93 -11.51
CA ARG A 234 -13.73 -12.07 -10.42
C ARG A 234 -12.51 -12.68 -9.72
N GLN A 235 -12.43 -14.02 -9.63
CA GLN A 235 -11.27 -14.73 -9.09
C GLN A 235 -9.94 -14.45 -9.81
N ALA A 236 -9.98 -13.94 -11.05
CA ALA A 236 -8.78 -13.61 -11.82
C ALA A 236 -7.92 -12.50 -11.17
N ILE A 237 -8.48 -11.70 -10.26
CA ILE A 237 -7.72 -10.65 -9.57
C ILE A 237 -6.76 -11.22 -8.51
N GLU A 238 -7.07 -12.37 -7.92
CA GLU A 238 -6.24 -13.00 -6.87
C GLU A 238 -4.83 -13.36 -7.38
N PRO A 239 -4.65 -14.08 -8.52
CA PRO A 239 -3.32 -14.35 -9.05
C PRO A 239 -2.61 -13.07 -9.50
N ILE A 240 -3.33 -12.04 -9.97
CA ILE A 240 -2.74 -10.75 -10.34
C ILE A 240 -2.20 -10.03 -9.11
N ILE A 241 -2.96 -9.97 -8.01
CA ILE A 241 -2.47 -9.47 -6.71
C ILE A 241 -1.23 -10.27 -6.27
N GLY A 242 -1.24 -11.59 -6.47
CA GLY A 242 -0.10 -12.47 -6.21
C GLY A 242 1.16 -12.02 -6.97
N HIS A 243 1.07 -11.88 -8.29
CA HIS A 243 2.16 -11.40 -9.15
C HIS A 243 2.60 -9.98 -8.80
N VAL A 244 1.67 -9.05 -8.60
CA VAL A 244 1.98 -7.66 -8.22
C VAL A 244 2.77 -7.62 -6.90
N LYS A 245 2.47 -8.52 -5.96
CA LYS A 245 3.22 -8.65 -4.70
C LYS A 245 4.59 -9.28 -4.87
N GLN A 246 4.67 -10.43 -5.52
CA GLN A 246 5.89 -11.25 -5.60
C GLN A 246 6.87 -10.73 -6.65
N ASP A 247 6.37 -10.39 -7.84
CA ASP A 247 7.19 -10.07 -9.01
C ASP A 247 7.42 -8.57 -9.21
N HIS A 248 6.56 -7.73 -8.62
CA HIS A 248 6.53 -6.29 -8.87
C HIS A 248 6.66 -5.43 -7.61
N GLY A 249 7.04 -6.03 -6.47
CA GLY A 249 7.50 -5.31 -5.29
C GLY A 249 6.41 -4.87 -4.30
N MET A 250 5.11 -5.10 -4.56
CA MET A 250 4.04 -4.67 -3.65
C MET A 250 4.07 -5.38 -2.28
N GLN A 251 4.87 -6.44 -2.12
CA GLN A 251 5.07 -7.10 -0.84
C GLN A 251 5.67 -6.17 0.23
N ARG A 252 6.51 -5.18 -0.13
CA ARG A 252 7.13 -4.29 0.85
C ARG A 252 7.45 -2.90 0.29
N CYS A 253 6.77 -1.87 0.82
CA CYS A 253 6.99 -0.47 0.47
C CYS A 253 8.09 0.18 1.32
N TRP A 254 9.10 0.73 0.65
CA TRP A 254 10.23 1.44 1.27
C TRP A 254 10.09 2.97 1.23
N LEU A 255 9.11 3.49 0.48
CA LEU A 255 8.87 4.92 0.35
C LEU A 255 8.25 5.49 1.63
N LYS A 256 8.56 6.76 1.93
CA LYS A 256 8.16 7.41 3.20
C LYS A 256 6.77 8.03 3.10
N GLY A 257 5.99 7.89 4.18
CA GLY A 257 4.70 8.55 4.33
C GLY A 257 3.62 8.01 3.40
N GLN A 258 2.43 8.60 3.52
CA GLN A 258 1.24 8.22 2.77
C GLN A 258 1.43 8.44 1.26
N THR A 259 2.05 9.54 0.87
CA THR A 259 2.39 9.82 -0.54
C THR A 259 3.31 8.74 -1.11
N GLY A 260 4.31 8.32 -0.34
CA GLY A 260 5.19 7.22 -0.73
C GLY A 260 4.44 5.91 -0.91
N ASP A 261 3.49 5.60 -0.02
CA ASP A 261 2.67 4.39 -0.14
C ASP A 261 1.78 4.42 -1.39
N ALA A 262 1.20 5.57 -1.71
CA ALA A 262 0.38 5.77 -2.91
C ALA A 262 1.21 5.61 -4.20
N LEU A 263 2.36 6.29 -4.29
CA LEU A 263 3.27 6.20 -5.44
C LEU A 263 3.76 4.77 -5.64
N HIS A 264 4.15 4.10 -4.56
CA HIS A 264 4.62 2.72 -4.63
C HIS A 264 3.55 1.78 -5.17
N ALA A 265 2.29 1.92 -4.73
CA ALA A 265 1.19 1.09 -5.23
C ALA A 265 0.98 1.24 -6.75
N VAL A 266 1.02 2.48 -7.24
CA VAL A 266 0.92 2.78 -8.67
C VAL A 266 2.11 2.21 -9.45
N LEU A 267 3.34 2.41 -8.96
CA LEU A 267 4.55 1.90 -9.63
C LEU A 267 4.57 0.37 -9.73
N CYS A 268 4.14 -0.34 -8.68
CA CYS A 268 3.99 -1.80 -8.72
C CYS A 268 2.96 -2.25 -9.77
N ALA A 269 1.82 -1.56 -9.87
CA ALA A 269 0.81 -1.83 -10.89
C ALA A 269 1.32 -1.56 -12.31
N VAL A 270 2.04 -0.46 -12.51
CA VAL A 270 2.71 -0.15 -13.79
C VAL A 270 3.71 -1.24 -14.15
N GLY A 271 4.56 -1.66 -13.20
CA GLY A 271 5.52 -2.74 -13.41
C GLY A 271 4.87 -4.05 -13.88
N TYR A 272 3.71 -4.39 -13.33
CA TYR A 272 2.90 -5.52 -13.80
C TYR A 272 2.40 -5.32 -15.23
N ASN A 273 1.80 -4.17 -15.51
CA ASN A 273 1.27 -3.85 -16.83
C ASN A 273 2.36 -3.84 -17.91
N LEU A 274 3.57 -3.37 -17.60
CA LEU A 274 4.70 -3.40 -18.53
C LEU A 274 5.10 -4.84 -18.89
N ARG A 275 5.20 -5.74 -17.91
CA ARG A 275 5.46 -7.17 -18.21
C ARG A 275 4.31 -7.82 -18.97
N TRP A 276 3.07 -7.45 -18.64
CA TRP A 276 1.89 -7.91 -19.38
C TRP A 276 1.96 -7.47 -20.85
N LEU A 277 2.32 -6.22 -21.11
CA LEU A 277 2.48 -5.68 -22.46
C LEU A 277 3.63 -6.36 -23.21
N LEU A 278 4.79 -6.56 -22.57
CA LEU A 278 5.93 -7.25 -23.17
C LEU A 278 5.57 -8.68 -23.58
N ARG A 279 4.82 -9.41 -22.74
CA ARG A 279 4.31 -10.75 -23.08
C ARG A 279 3.36 -10.70 -24.27
N ALA A 280 2.51 -9.67 -24.38
CA ALA A 280 1.62 -9.49 -25.52
C ALA A 280 2.41 -9.22 -26.81
N ILE A 281 3.45 -8.37 -26.76
CA ILE A 281 4.33 -8.08 -27.91
C ILE A 281 5.02 -9.37 -28.38
N VAL A 282 5.60 -10.16 -27.47
CA VAL A 282 6.24 -11.44 -27.83
C VAL A 282 5.24 -12.41 -28.43
N ARG A 283 4.03 -12.53 -27.86
CA ARG A 283 2.98 -13.44 -28.34
C ARG A 283 2.44 -13.07 -29.72
N LEU A 284 2.23 -11.77 -29.97
CA LEU A 284 1.72 -11.27 -31.25
C LEU A 284 2.83 -11.16 -32.31
N GLY A 285 4.10 -11.29 -31.89
CA GLY A 285 5.27 -11.09 -32.72
C GLY A 285 5.53 -9.61 -33.03
N LEU A 286 6.73 -9.29 -33.50
CA LEU A 286 7.01 -7.99 -34.12
C LEU A 286 6.55 -7.95 -35.59
N ALA A 287 6.18 -9.10 -36.16
CA ALA A 287 5.76 -9.22 -37.55
C ALA A 287 4.58 -8.30 -37.93
N PRO A 288 3.54 -8.10 -37.10
CA PRO A 288 2.49 -7.12 -37.42
C PRO A 288 2.99 -5.68 -37.41
N VAL A 289 3.95 -5.35 -36.53
CA VAL A 289 4.57 -4.02 -36.47
C VAL A 289 5.44 -3.78 -37.69
N PHE A 290 6.28 -4.75 -38.07
CA PHE A 290 7.08 -4.69 -39.29
C PHE A 290 6.21 -4.70 -40.55
N PHE A 291 5.11 -5.46 -40.58
CA PHE A 291 4.16 -5.47 -41.68
C PHE A 291 3.46 -4.11 -41.83
N VAL A 292 3.03 -3.47 -40.72
CA VAL A 292 2.46 -2.12 -40.76
C VAL A 292 3.50 -1.10 -41.20
N LEU A 293 4.74 -1.20 -40.73
CA LEU A 293 5.83 -0.32 -41.15
C LEU A 293 6.20 -0.50 -42.63
N GLU A 294 6.24 -1.74 -43.12
CA GLU A 294 6.45 -2.05 -44.54
C GLU A 294 5.27 -1.62 -45.40
N TRP A 295 4.04 -1.78 -44.93
CA TRP A 295 2.84 -1.32 -45.62
C TRP A 295 2.78 0.21 -45.70
N LEU A 296 3.11 0.92 -44.61
CA LEU A 296 3.24 2.38 -44.60
C LEU A 296 4.40 2.86 -45.50
N ARG A 297 5.51 2.13 -45.52
CA ARG A 297 6.63 2.39 -46.45
C ARG A 297 6.23 2.16 -47.91
N SER A 298 5.44 1.12 -48.17
CA SER A 298 4.88 0.81 -49.49
C SER A 298 3.91 1.90 -49.95
N LEU A 299 3.01 2.37 -49.07
CA LEU A 299 2.12 3.51 -49.33
C LEU A 299 2.90 4.82 -49.59
N HIS A 300 3.96 5.09 -48.83
CA HIS A 300 4.82 6.26 -49.04
C HIS A 300 5.59 6.19 -50.36
N ASN A 301 6.00 4.99 -50.78
CA ASN A 301 6.66 4.79 -52.07
C ASN A 301 5.67 4.86 -53.23
N ALA A 302 4.45 4.34 -53.06
CA ALA A 302 3.38 4.42 -54.04
C ALA A 302 2.93 5.87 -54.29
N SER A 303 2.89 6.72 -53.26
CA SER A 303 2.58 8.15 -53.41
C SER A 303 3.70 8.98 -54.04
N ARG A 304 4.96 8.50 -54.01
CA ARG A 304 6.08 9.09 -54.77
C ARG A 304 6.08 8.67 -56.24
N GLY A 305 5.63 7.45 -56.56
CA GLY A 305 5.55 6.93 -57.93
C GLY A 305 4.52 7.63 -58.81
N THR A 306 3.44 8.16 -58.23
CA THR A 306 2.40 8.92 -58.96
C THR A 306 2.75 10.37 -59.26
N LEU A 307 3.79 10.94 -58.64
CA LEU A 307 4.25 12.32 -58.89
C LEU A 307 5.32 12.43 -59.99
N LEU A 308 5.77 11.30 -60.55
CA LEU A 308 6.81 11.23 -61.59
C LEU A 308 6.32 10.68 -62.93
N ALA A 309 5.01 10.51 -63.13
CA ALA A 309 4.47 10.17 -64.44
C ALA A 309 4.51 11.43 -65.34
N PRO A 310 5.28 11.45 -66.44
CA PRO A 310 5.25 12.58 -67.36
C PRO A 310 3.86 12.66 -68.02
N PRO A 311 3.32 13.86 -68.29
CA PRO A 311 2.06 13.99 -69.00
C PRO A 311 2.21 13.40 -70.40
N THR A 312 1.36 12.43 -70.72
CA THR A 312 1.16 11.94 -72.08
C THR A 312 0.70 13.10 -72.95
N THR A 313 1.59 13.63 -73.78
CA THR A 313 1.27 14.53 -74.87
C THR A 313 0.81 13.71 -76.08
N ALA A 314 -0.43 14.00 -76.49
CA ALA A 314 -1.10 13.81 -77.80
C ALA A 314 -0.62 12.67 -78.71
#